data_AF-A0ABC8RR20-F1
#
_entry.id   AF-A0ABC8RR20-F1
#
_cell.length_a   1.000
_cell.length_b   1.000
_cell.length_c   1.000
_cell.angle_alpha   90.00
_cell.angle_beta   90.00
_cell.angle_gamma   90.00
#
_symmetry.space_group_name_H-M   'P 1'
#
loop_
_entity.id
_entity.type
_entity.pdbx_description
1 polymer ?
#
loop_
_entity_poly.entity_id
_entity_poly.type
_entity_poly.pdbx_seq_one_letter_code
_entity_poly.pdbx_strand_id
1 'polypeptide(L)'
;MEKPEAQRHGRVVVLVSAPLQGHMTPVLQLGTILHSRGFSIIVAHTQHNSPNPSNHPEFIFLPISNNLSDNKTSFKNPLDFLLAINNNCKAPLEESLAQMMKVVEDEFATNLFDSTAQQLVTGLHPLRFKDLPLSGFGTFEDSVKLIELLSKLTTSSAVICNTVDYIEHSAVSKLQQHYQVPFFLIGPLHKLASASSTSFVIEDTHCVEWLDKQAPQSVIYVSFGSTITINKKDLTEMAWGLANSDQPFLWVIRPGSVHGSEFAELLPESFEEKVGERGCIVKWAPQKEVLAHGAVGGFWSHCGWNSTLESISEGVPMVCRPYFFDQKVNTRYLSSEWKVDRELEDVLERGEIERAIRRLMVDKQGEEMRQKANNMKSKIEACVLKGGSSYGSLIDLEKFILSFPT
;
A
#
# COMPACT_ATOMS: atom_id res chain seq x y z
N MET A 1 -11.11 32.61 -15.33
CA MET A 1 -12.21 31.63 -15.36
C MET A 1 -12.19 30.92 -14.03
N GLU A 2 -13.25 31.04 -13.24
CA GLU A 2 -13.38 30.27 -12.01
C GLU A 2 -13.62 28.80 -12.34
N LYS A 3 -13.19 27.89 -11.47
CA LYS A 3 -13.69 26.51 -11.53
C LYS A 3 -15.19 26.55 -11.16
N PRO A 4 -16.08 25.85 -11.87
CA PRO A 4 -17.46 25.74 -11.42
C PRO A 4 -17.47 25.10 -10.03
N GLU A 5 -18.17 25.72 -9.08
CA GLU A 5 -18.34 25.13 -7.75
C GLU A 5 -19.08 23.80 -7.88
N ALA A 6 -18.56 22.75 -7.23
CA ALA A 6 -19.21 21.45 -7.24
C ALA A 6 -20.58 21.56 -6.54
N GLN A 7 -21.65 21.19 -7.23
CA GLN A 7 -23.00 21.23 -6.68
C GLN A 7 -23.06 20.31 -5.45
N ARG A 8 -23.26 20.91 -4.27
CA ARG A 8 -23.28 20.16 -3.00
C ARG A 8 -24.51 19.26 -2.95
N HIS A 9 -24.29 17.97 -2.72
CA HIS A 9 -25.35 16.96 -2.73
C HIS A 9 -26.17 16.89 -1.43
N GLY A 10 -25.79 17.64 -0.38
CA GLY A 10 -26.42 17.58 0.95
C GLY A 10 -26.19 16.27 1.71
N ARG A 11 -25.50 15.30 1.09
CA ARG A 11 -25.15 14.01 1.69
C ARG A 11 -23.83 14.10 2.45
N VAL A 12 -23.78 13.42 3.59
CA VAL A 12 -22.57 13.21 4.39
C VAL A 12 -22.09 11.77 4.17
N VAL A 13 -20.79 11.59 3.91
CA VAL A 13 -20.13 10.28 3.88
C VAL A 13 -19.19 10.20 5.07
N VAL A 14 -19.38 9.20 5.92
CA VAL A 14 -18.49 8.89 7.04
C VAL A 14 -17.51 7.81 6.59
N LEU A 15 -16.22 8.12 6.63
CA LEU A 15 -15.14 7.21 6.30
C LEU A 15 -14.43 6.78 7.58
N VAL A 16 -14.34 5.47 7.82
CA VAL A 16 -13.67 4.87 8.99
C VAL A 16 -12.43 4.12 8.51
N SER A 17 -11.29 4.29 9.19
CA SER A 17 -10.03 3.63 8.82
C SER A 17 -9.24 3.12 10.01
N ALA A 18 -8.54 2.01 9.81
CA ALA A 18 -7.45 1.61 10.69
C ALA A 18 -6.35 2.70 10.75
N PRO A 19 -5.71 2.94 11.91
CA PRO A 19 -4.66 3.95 12.12
C PRO A 19 -3.29 3.50 11.58
N LEU A 20 -3.27 3.06 10.32
CA LEU A 20 -2.09 2.61 9.59
C LEU A 20 -1.97 3.39 8.29
N GLN A 21 -0.76 3.82 7.93
CA GLN A 21 -0.52 4.67 6.76
C GLN A 21 -1.10 4.07 5.47
N GLY A 22 -0.95 2.74 5.28
CA GLY A 22 -1.49 2.01 4.14
C GLY A 22 -3.02 1.92 4.06
N HIS A 23 -3.74 2.20 5.13
CA HIS A 23 -5.21 2.26 5.15
C HIS A 23 -5.72 3.71 5.12
N MET A 24 -5.10 4.60 5.91
CA MET A 24 -5.49 6.01 5.96
C MET A 24 -5.20 6.74 4.64
N THR A 25 -4.12 6.38 3.93
CA THR A 25 -3.76 6.97 2.63
C THR A 25 -4.87 6.83 1.58
N PRO A 26 -5.32 5.61 1.21
CA PRO A 26 -6.42 5.45 0.27
C PRO A 26 -7.76 6.00 0.81
N VAL A 27 -7.99 5.99 2.13
CA VAL A 27 -9.22 6.55 2.71
C VAL A 27 -9.29 8.08 2.59
N LEU A 28 -8.19 8.79 2.87
CA LEU A 28 -8.10 10.24 2.65
C LEU A 28 -8.23 10.58 1.16
N GLN A 29 -7.57 9.82 0.27
CA GLN A 29 -7.72 9.97 -1.18
C GLN A 29 -9.17 9.76 -1.65
N LEU A 30 -9.87 8.74 -1.13
CA LEU A 30 -11.29 8.51 -1.40
C LEU A 30 -12.17 9.67 -0.90
N GLY A 31 -11.90 10.18 0.30
CA GLY A 31 -12.54 11.39 0.83
C GLY A 31 -12.36 12.58 -0.10
N THR A 32 -11.15 12.80 -0.60
CA THR A 32 -10.84 13.91 -1.53
C THR A 32 -11.61 13.77 -2.84
N ILE A 33 -11.68 12.56 -3.38
CA ILE A 33 -12.42 12.24 -4.60
C ILE A 33 -13.93 12.48 -4.40
N LEU A 34 -14.52 11.99 -3.31
CA LEU A 34 -15.94 12.18 -3.02
C LEU A 34 -16.28 13.64 -2.69
N HIS A 35 -15.41 14.37 -1.99
CA HIS A 35 -15.58 15.81 -1.79
C HIS A 35 -15.57 16.59 -3.12
N SER A 36 -14.73 16.18 -4.08
CA SER A 36 -14.76 16.75 -5.44
C SER A 36 -16.07 16.47 -6.20
N ARG A 37 -16.86 15.48 -5.75
CA ARG A 37 -18.23 15.17 -6.20
C ARG A 37 -19.31 15.75 -5.26
N GLY A 38 -19.00 16.80 -4.49
CA GLY A 38 -19.99 17.54 -3.70
C GLY A 38 -20.56 16.81 -2.47
N PHE A 39 -19.94 15.70 -2.04
CA PHE A 39 -20.25 15.05 -0.77
C PHE A 39 -19.53 15.75 0.39
N SER A 40 -20.20 15.91 1.55
CA SER A 40 -19.54 16.32 2.79
C SER A 40 -18.84 15.11 3.41
N ILE A 41 -17.60 15.26 3.87
CA ILE A 41 -16.78 14.13 4.36
C ILE A 41 -16.52 14.25 5.86
N ILE A 42 -16.78 13.17 6.59
CA ILE A 42 -16.31 12.97 7.96
C ILE A 42 -15.29 11.83 7.95
N VAL A 43 -14.08 12.06 8.45
CA VAL A 43 -13.06 11.01 8.64
C VAL A 43 -13.02 10.64 10.11
N ALA A 44 -13.51 9.45 10.43
CA ALA A 44 -13.46 8.88 11.77
C ALA A 44 -12.17 8.04 11.92
N HIS A 45 -11.32 8.43 12.87
CA HIS A 45 -9.97 7.87 13.04
C HIS A 45 -9.67 7.64 14.51
N THR A 46 -8.75 6.73 14.84
CA THR A 46 -8.29 6.60 16.24
C THR A 46 -7.36 7.76 16.60
N GLN A 47 -7.24 8.07 17.89
CA GLN A 47 -6.28 9.07 18.37
C GLN A 47 -4.81 8.69 18.05
N HIS A 48 -4.47 7.39 18.11
CA HIS A 48 -3.18 6.88 17.64
C HIS A 48 -3.06 7.03 16.12
N ASN A 49 -1.91 7.53 15.64
CA ASN A 49 -1.68 7.91 14.23
C ASN A 49 -2.85 8.74 13.65
N SER A 50 -3.21 9.83 14.33
CA SER A 50 -4.19 10.77 13.80
C SER A 50 -3.67 11.45 12.52
N PRO A 51 -4.48 11.58 11.46
CA PRO A 51 -4.14 12.40 10.30
C PRO A 51 -4.09 13.89 10.68
N ASN A 52 -3.32 14.70 9.97
CA ASN A 52 -3.28 16.15 10.17
C ASN A 52 -4.47 16.84 9.46
N PRO A 53 -5.42 17.47 10.18
CA PRO A 53 -6.55 18.16 9.57
C PRO A 53 -6.14 19.31 8.65
N SER A 54 -4.96 19.89 8.86
CA SER A 54 -4.42 20.99 8.04
C SER A 54 -4.17 20.60 6.58
N ASN A 55 -4.03 19.31 6.29
CA ASN A 55 -3.83 18.79 4.94
C ASN A 55 -5.15 18.59 4.17
N HIS A 56 -6.27 18.59 4.90
CA HIS A 56 -7.63 18.38 4.42
C HIS A 56 -8.63 19.28 5.19
N PRO A 57 -8.48 20.61 5.15
CA PRO A 57 -9.34 21.54 5.89
C PRO A 57 -10.82 21.50 5.44
N GLU A 58 -11.11 20.81 4.33
CA GLU A 58 -12.45 20.55 3.81
C GLU A 58 -13.17 19.36 4.47
N PHE A 59 -12.49 18.54 5.28
CA PHE A 59 -13.11 17.41 6.01
C PHE A 59 -13.36 17.74 7.48
N ILE A 60 -14.34 17.06 8.08
CA ILE A 60 -14.50 16.99 9.54
C ILE A 60 -13.75 15.76 10.04
N PHE A 61 -12.86 15.93 11.02
CA PHE A 61 -12.15 14.81 11.66
C PHE A 61 -12.79 14.46 13.00
N LEU A 62 -13.14 13.18 13.17
CA LEU A 62 -13.78 12.64 14.37
C LEU A 62 -12.83 11.66 15.08
N PRO A 63 -12.17 12.08 16.18
CA PRO A 63 -11.26 11.22 16.94
C PRO A 63 -12.02 10.23 17.83
N ILE A 64 -11.89 8.94 17.53
CA ILE A 64 -12.39 7.82 18.32
C ILE A 64 -11.32 7.42 19.36
N SER A 65 -11.73 7.24 20.62
CA SER A 65 -10.84 6.60 21.61
C SER A 65 -10.64 5.13 21.26
N ASN A 66 -9.39 4.68 21.24
CA ASN A 66 -9.05 3.26 21.07
C ASN A 66 -8.71 2.58 22.39
N ASN A 67 -8.74 3.31 23.52
CA ASN A 67 -8.35 2.86 24.87
C ASN A 67 -6.98 2.13 24.95
N LEU A 68 -6.10 2.32 23.95
CA LEU A 68 -4.74 1.82 23.97
C LEU A 68 -3.89 2.81 24.78
N SER A 69 -3.48 2.40 25.98
CA SER A 69 -2.58 3.22 26.82
C SER A 69 -1.31 3.60 26.06
N ASP A 70 -0.77 4.81 26.28
CA ASP A 70 0.45 5.34 25.63
C ASP A 70 1.74 4.51 25.84
N ASN A 71 1.66 3.41 26.58
CA ASN A 71 2.69 2.39 26.63
C ASN A 71 3.02 1.91 25.21
N LYS A 72 4.29 2.04 24.84
CA LYS A 72 4.86 1.56 23.56
C LYS A 72 4.99 0.03 23.54
N THR A 73 3.92 -0.70 23.84
CA THR A 73 3.85 -2.15 23.62
C THR A 73 3.99 -2.43 22.13
N SER A 74 5.22 -2.80 21.74
CA SER A 74 5.53 -3.30 20.41
C SER A 74 4.70 -4.54 20.12
N PHE A 75 3.57 -4.37 19.41
CA PHE A 75 2.76 -5.47 18.90
C PHE A 75 3.66 -6.36 18.05
N LYS A 76 3.92 -7.59 18.53
CA LYS A 76 4.84 -8.54 17.88
C LYS A 76 4.30 -9.06 16.54
N ASN A 77 3.00 -8.89 16.32
CA ASN A 77 2.26 -9.29 15.14
C ASN A 77 1.37 -8.10 14.69
N PRO A 78 1.50 -7.62 13.44
CA PRO A 78 0.58 -6.64 12.85
C PRO A 78 -0.91 -7.03 12.90
N LEU A 79 -1.24 -8.33 12.92
CA LEU A 79 -2.63 -8.77 13.06
C LEU A 79 -3.15 -8.62 14.49
N ASP A 80 -2.36 -8.90 15.53
CA ASP A 80 -2.73 -8.61 16.93
C ASP A 80 -3.07 -7.13 17.11
N PHE A 81 -2.35 -6.23 16.42
CA PHE A 81 -2.63 -4.80 16.42
C PHE A 81 -3.98 -4.49 15.75
N LEU A 82 -4.25 -5.04 14.57
CA LEU A 82 -5.53 -4.88 13.87
C LEU A 82 -6.71 -5.47 14.67
N LEU A 83 -6.52 -6.61 15.35
CA LEU A 83 -7.52 -7.24 16.20
C LEU A 83 -7.74 -6.48 17.51
N ALA A 84 -6.68 -5.94 18.12
CA ALA A 84 -6.78 -5.06 19.28
C ALA A 84 -7.46 -3.73 18.92
N ILE A 85 -7.18 -3.16 17.74
CA ILE A 85 -7.94 -2.03 17.19
C ILE A 85 -9.39 -2.42 16.98
N ASN A 86 -9.68 -3.54 16.30
CA ASN A 86 -11.05 -3.97 16.09
C ASN A 86 -11.78 -4.16 17.41
N ASN A 87 -11.23 -4.86 18.40
CA ASN A 87 -11.89 -5.09 19.69
C ASN A 87 -12.02 -3.81 20.54
N ASN A 88 -10.95 -3.04 20.69
CA ASN A 88 -10.93 -1.87 21.56
C ASN A 88 -11.59 -0.64 20.92
N CYS A 89 -11.62 -0.56 19.59
CA CYS A 89 -12.40 0.42 18.85
C CYS A 89 -13.81 -0.07 18.56
N LYS A 90 -14.14 -1.38 18.61
CA LYS A 90 -15.53 -1.85 18.46
C LYS A 90 -16.42 -1.19 19.48
N ALA A 91 -16.09 -1.21 20.78
CA ALA A 91 -16.96 -0.58 21.77
C ALA A 91 -17.13 0.96 21.58
N PRO A 92 -16.10 1.78 21.26
CA PRO A 92 -16.24 3.24 21.02
C PRO A 92 -16.66 3.67 19.60
N LEU A 93 -16.34 2.90 18.55
CA LEU A 93 -16.92 3.07 17.20
C LEU A 93 -18.38 2.67 17.22
N GLU A 94 -18.70 1.57 17.91
CA GLU A 94 -20.08 1.29 18.28
C GLU A 94 -20.60 2.45 19.13
N GLU A 95 -20.02 2.93 20.22
CA GLU A 95 -20.58 4.08 20.99
C GLU A 95 -20.85 5.33 20.13
N SER A 96 -20.02 5.58 19.10
CA SER A 96 -20.20 6.65 18.10
C SER A 96 -21.30 6.36 17.06
N LEU A 97 -21.66 5.09 16.86
CA LEU A 97 -22.72 4.60 15.96
C LEU A 97 -23.93 4.01 16.71
N ALA A 98 -23.88 3.86 18.04
CA ALA A 98 -24.75 3.04 18.90
C ALA A 98 -25.96 3.80 19.43
N GLN A 99 -26.30 4.85 18.71
CA GLN A 99 -27.68 5.14 18.40
C GLN A 99 -28.31 4.01 17.52
N MET A 100 -27.53 3.02 17.02
CA MET A 100 -27.96 1.84 16.24
C MET A 100 -27.21 0.52 16.65
N MET A 101 -27.76 -0.68 16.36
CA MET A 101 -27.53 -1.92 17.17
C MET A 101 -26.60 -3.03 16.54
N LYS A 102 -26.41 -4.17 17.24
CA LYS A 102 -25.25 -5.14 17.18
C LYS A 102 -25.73 -6.63 17.16
N VAL A 103 -24.98 -7.77 17.17
CA VAL A 103 -23.55 -8.20 17.36
C VAL A 103 -23.35 -9.71 16.92
N VAL A 104 -22.10 -10.27 16.90
CA VAL A 104 -21.67 -11.72 16.88
C VAL A 104 -21.68 -12.46 15.50
N GLU A 105 -20.66 -13.17 14.94
CA GLU A 105 -19.34 -13.83 15.33
C GLU A 105 -19.46 -15.36 15.69
N ASP A 106 -18.62 -16.39 15.36
CA ASP A 106 -17.33 -16.60 14.63
C ASP A 106 -17.45 -17.56 13.37
N GLU A 107 -16.96 -18.82 13.16
CA GLU A 107 -16.21 -19.90 13.89
C GLU A 107 -15.59 -20.98 12.90
N PHE A 108 -14.77 -21.94 13.39
CA PHE A 108 -14.28 -23.25 12.83
C PHE A 108 -13.02 -23.39 11.91
N ALA A 109 -12.51 -24.64 11.77
CA ALA A 109 -11.08 -24.97 11.59
C ALA A 109 -10.74 -26.18 10.63
N THR A 110 -9.49 -26.55 10.24
CA THR A 110 -8.11 -26.23 10.70
C THR A 110 -6.99 -26.50 9.64
N ASN A 111 -5.82 -25.83 9.75
CA ASN A 111 -4.42 -26.17 9.30
C ASN A 111 -4.09 -26.92 7.96
N LEU A 112 -3.11 -26.39 7.21
CA LEU A 112 -2.33 -27.12 6.18
C LEU A 112 -0.93 -26.48 5.94
N PHE A 113 -0.16 -27.04 4.99
CA PHE A 113 1.08 -26.53 4.35
C PHE A 113 2.45 -26.83 4.99
N ASP A 114 3.20 -27.72 4.32
CA ASP A 114 4.65 -27.56 4.09
C ASP A 114 5.01 -28.22 2.73
N SER A 115 4.72 -29.52 2.60
CA SER A 115 4.99 -30.33 1.39
C SER A 115 4.28 -29.89 0.10
N THR A 116 3.28 -29.00 0.19
CA THR A 116 2.51 -28.48 -0.95
C THR A 116 2.79 -27.01 -1.26
N ALA A 117 3.71 -26.35 -0.53
CA ALA A 117 3.92 -24.90 -0.58
C ALA A 117 4.17 -24.31 -1.99
N GLN A 118 4.89 -25.03 -2.87
CA GLN A 118 5.17 -24.59 -4.25
C GLN A 118 4.09 -24.96 -5.28
N GLN A 119 3.05 -25.73 -4.89
CA GLN A 119 1.96 -26.12 -5.79
C GLN A 119 1.01 -24.94 -6.04
N LEU A 120 0.50 -24.83 -7.27
CA LEU A 120 -0.50 -23.83 -7.67
C LEU A 120 -1.84 -24.09 -6.96
N VAL A 121 -2.52 -23.01 -6.58
CA VAL A 121 -3.85 -23.07 -5.95
C VAL A 121 -4.92 -23.14 -7.05
N THR A 122 -5.66 -24.25 -7.08
CA THR A 122 -6.72 -24.51 -8.07
C THR A 122 -7.72 -23.36 -8.16
N GLY A 123 -7.90 -22.79 -9.36
CA GLY A 123 -8.82 -21.66 -9.62
C GLY A 123 -8.26 -20.26 -9.34
N LEU A 124 -7.10 -20.16 -8.67
CA LEU A 124 -6.44 -18.91 -8.26
C LEU A 124 -5.04 -18.73 -8.87
N HIS A 125 -4.86 -19.11 -10.15
CA HIS A 125 -3.65 -18.74 -10.92
C HIS A 125 -3.43 -17.21 -10.86
N PRO A 126 -2.18 -16.71 -10.66
CA PRO A 126 -0.89 -17.42 -10.67
C PRO A 126 -0.43 -18.03 -9.33
N LEU A 127 -1.24 -17.97 -8.27
CA LEU A 127 -0.80 -18.16 -6.89
C LEU A 127 -0.41 -19.61 -6.57
N ARG A 128 0.69 -19.77 -5.85
CA ARG A 128 1.09 -20.99 -5.13
C ARG A 128 0.60 -20.92 -3.69
N PHE A 129 0.55 -22.05 -2.99
CA PHE A 129 0.19 -22.05 -1.57
C PHE A 129 1.14 -21.21 -0.69
N LYS A 130 2.42 -21.06 -1.06
CA LYS A 130 3.37 -20.15 -0.37
C LYS A 130 3.11 -18.66 -0.62
N ASP A 131 2.34 -18.32 -1.65
CA ASP A 131 2.04 -16.93 -2.03
C ASP A 131 0.78 -16.39 -1.33
N LEU A 132 0.00 -17.24 -0.66
CA LEU A 132 -1.24 -16.84 0.01
C LEU A 132 -0.97 -15.92 1.23
N PRO A 133 -1.88 -14.97 1.57
CA PRO A 133 -1.58 -13.91 2.55
C PRO A 133 -1.18 -14.35 3.96
N LEU A 134 -1.62 -15.54 4.40
CA LEU A 134 -1.32 -16.11 5.71
C LEU A 134 -0.27 -17.23 5.65
N SER A 135 0.34 -17.46 4.48
CA SER A 135 1.28 -18.57 4.31
C SER A 135 2.59 -18.28 5.04
N GLY A 136 2.84 -19.02 6.12
CA GLY A 136 3.94 -18.76 7.06
C GLY A 136 3.76 -17.50 7.91
N PHE A 137 2.53 -17.01 8.10
CA PHE A 137 2.24 -15.83 8.91
C PHE A 137 0.93 -16.01 9.71
N GLY A 138 1.02 -15.87 11.03
CA GLY A 138 -0.09 -16.07 11.95
C GLY A 138 -0.31 -17.54 12.34
N THR A 139 -1.26 -17.75 13.25
CA THR A 139 -1.75 -19.05 13.68
C THR A 139 -2.91 -19.51 12.78
N PHE A 140 -3.46 -20.70 13.05
CA PHE A 140 -4.72 -21.07 12.41
C PHE A 140 -5.90 -20.18 12.87
N GLU A 141 -5.93 -19.75 14.13
CA GLU A 141 -6.96 -18.85 14.68
C GLU A 141 -7.05 -17.54 13.88
N ASP A 142 -5.89 -17.05 13.43
CA ASP A 142 -5.76 -15.87 12.58
C ASP A 142 -6.30 -16.08 11.16
N SER A 143 -6.37 -17.33 10.70
CA SER A 143 -7.02 -17.71 9.44
C SER A 143 -8.55 -17.67 9.56
N VAL A 144 -9.11 -18.10 10.70
CA VAL A 144 -10.56 -17.98 10.98
C VAL A 144 -10.98 -16.52 10.97
N LYS A 145 -10.28 -15.67 11.73
CA LYS A 145 -10.56 -14.22 11.83
C LYS A 145 -10.50 -13.50 10.47
N LEU A 146 -9.62 -13.93 9.56
CA LEU A 146 -9.60 -13.37 8.20
C LEU A 146 -10.80 -13.85 7.36
N ILE A 147 -11.21 -15.11 7.49
CA ILE A 147 -12.41 -15.65 6.83
C ILE A 147 -13.69 -14.98 7.38
N GLU A 148 -13.74 -14.73 8.69
CA GLU A 148 -14.84 -14.06 9.39
C GLU A 148 -14.90 -12.55 9.09
N LEU A 149 -13.77 -11.93 8.76
CA LEU A 149 -13.72 -10.58 8.18
C LEU A 149 -14.20 -10.58 6.70
N LEU A 150 -13.85 -11.60 5.92
CA LEU A 150 -14.25 -11.72 4.51
C LEU A 150 -15.71 -12.14 4.31
N SER A 151 -16.33 -12.83 5.29
CA SER A 151 -17.76 -13.16 5.25
C SER A 151 -18.64 -11.89 5.33
N LYS A 152 -18.19 -10.86 6.05
CA LYS A 152 -18.84 -9.55 6.20
C LYS A 152 -18.88 -8.72 4.91
N LEU A 153 -18.22 -9.17 3.84
CA LEU A 153 -18.48 -8.64 2.49
C LEU A 153 -19.91 -8.96 2.00
N THR A 154 -20.52 -10.06 2.46
CA THR A 154 -21.91 -10.43 2.09
C THR A 154 -22.98 -9.51 2.70
N THR A 155 -22.66 -8.78 3.77
CA THR A 155 -23.59 -7.84 4.44
C THR A 155 -23.37 -6.38 4.01
N SER A 156 -22.39 -6.12 3.14
CA SER A 156 -22.07 -4.79 2.62
C SER A 156 -23.00 -4.41 1.46
N SER A 157 -23.52 -3.19 1.42
CA SER A 157 -24.39 -2.75 0.31
C SER A 157 -23.68 -2.66 -1.04
N ALA A 158 -22.35 -2.43 -1.02
CA ALA A 158 -21.44 -2.49 -2.16
C ALA A 158 -19.99 -2.60 -1.65
N VAL A 159 -19.06 -2.94 -2.54
CA VAL A 159 -17.61 -2.96 -2.28
C VAL A 159 -16.93 -1.88 -3.12
N ILE A 160 -15.96 -1.16 -2.52
CA ILE A 160 -15.14 -0.15 -3.20
C ILE A 160 -13.70 -0.66 -3.23
N CYS A 161 -13.12 -0.76 -4.43
CA CYS A 161 -11.77 -1.29 -4.62
C CYS A 161 -10.82 -0.21 -5.18
N ASN A 162 -9.68 -0.01 -4.53
CA ASN A 162 -8.56 0.77 -5.07
C ASN A 162 -7.81 -0.08 -6.11
N THR A 163 -8.39 -0.25 -7.29
CA THR A 163 -7.78 -0.97 -8.43
C THR A 163 -8.42 -0.52 -9.74
N VAL A 164 -7.79 -0.85 -10.88
CA VAL A 164 -8.37 -0.66 -12.21
C VAL A 164 -8.77 -2.00 -12.81
N ASP A 165 -9.86 -1.99 -13.59
CA ASP A 165 -10.37 -3.17 -14.29
C ASP A 165 -9.26 -3.91 -15.08
N TYR A 166 -8.39 -3.18 -15.78
CA TYR A 166 -7.26 -3.75 -16.53
C TYR A 166 -6.33 -4.69 -15.73
N ILE A 167 -6.17 -4.46 -14.42
CA ILE A 167 -5.24 -5.24 -13.59
C ILE A 167 -5.92 -6.51 -13.04
N GLU A 168 -7.19 -6.42 -12.62
CA GLU A 168 -7.84 -7.46 -11.80
C GLU A 168 -9.17 -8.00 -12.35
N HIS A 169 -9.59 -7.64 -13.57
CA HIS A 169 -10.88 -8.00 -14.19
C HIS A 169 -11.37 -9.43 -13.89
N SER A 170 -10.50 -10.44 -14.08
CA SER A 170 -10.82 -11.87 -13.88
C SER A 170 -11.03 -12.25 -12.41
N ALA A 171 -10.33 -11.60 -11.48
CA ALA A 171 -10.52 -11.78 -10.05
C ALA A 171 -11.81 -11.09 -9.60
N VAL A 172 -11.99 -9.81 -9.92
CA VAL A 172 -13.19 -9.02 -9.57
C VAL A 172 -14.45 -9.68 -10.12
N SER A 173 -14.46 -10.14 -11.37
CA SER A 173 -15.63 -10.79 -11.98
C SER A 173 -16.10 -12.02 -11.20
N LYS A 174 -15.17 -12.82 -10.66
CA LYS A 174 -15.50 -13.97 -9.79
C LYS A 174 -16.08 -13.51 -8.45
N LEU A 175 -15.53 -12.45 -7.86
CA LEU A 175 -16.00 -11.91 -6.58
C LEU A 175 -17.41 -11.29 -6.73
N GLN A 176 -17.66 -10.53 -7.79
CA GLN A 176 -18.99 -10.01 -8.14
C GLN A 176 -20.03 -11.14 -8.29
N GLN A 177 -19.69 -12.21 -9.03
CA GLN A 177 -20.56 -13.38 -9.20
C GLN A 177 -20.83 -14.12 -7.87
N HIS A 178 -19.86 -14.17 -6.96
CA HIS A 178 -20.00 -14.86 -5.68
C HIS A 178 -20.80 -14.03 -4.66
N TYR A 179 -20.39 -12.80 -4.39
CA TYR A 179 -20.96 -11.94 -3.36
C TYR A 179 -22.27 -11.26 -3.78
N GLN A 180 -22.55 -11.14 -5.09
CA GLN A 180 -23.80 -10.58 -5.64
C GLN A 180 -24.11 -9.12 -5.24
N VAL A 181 -23.12 -8.39 -4.73
CA VAL A 181 -23.17 -6.96 -4.43
C VAL A 181 -22.43 -6.15 -5.52
N PRO A 182 -22.72 -4.85 -5.72
CA PRO A 182 -21.96 -3.99 -6.63
C PRO A 182 -20.48 -3.87 -6.19
N PHE A 183 -19.55 -3.91 -7.14
CA PHE A 183 -18.14 -3.59 -6.92
C PHE A 183 -17.77 -2.36 -7.76
N PHE A 184 -17.16 -1.36 -7.13
CA PHE A 184 -16.72 -0.12 -7.78
C PHE A 184 -15.18 -0.07 -7.84
N LEU A 185 -14.62 -0.16 -9.05
CA LEU A 185 -13.16 -0.21 -9.30
C LEU A 185 -12.62 1.20 -9.58
N ILE A 186 -12.39 1.96 -8.51
CA ILE A 186 -12.06 3.39 -8.57
C ILE A 186 -10.58 3.68 -8.30
N GLY A 187 -9.69 2.78 -8.70
CA GLY A 187 -8.24 2.97 -8.61
C GLY A 187 -7.64 3.69 -9.83
N PRO A 188 -6.33 3.99 -9.77
CA PRO A 188 -5.55 4.13 -8.55
C PRO A 188 -5.96 5.43 -7.85
N LEU A 189 -6.39 5.36 -6.59
CA LEU A 189 -6.92 6.52 -5.86
C LEU A 189 -5.93 7.71 -5.83
N HIS A 190 -4.62 7.43 -5.81
CA HIS A 190 -3.57 8.44 -5.81
C HIS A 190 -3.44 9.22 -7.15
N LYS A 191 -3.98 8.71 -8.27
CA LYS A 191 -4.04 9.43 -9.57
C LYS A 191 -5.37 10.20 -9.74
N LEU A 192 -6.37 9.94 -8.89
CA LEU A 192 -7.71 10.54 -8.94
C LEU A 192 -7.93 11.62 -7.86
N ALA A 193 -7.26 11.52 -6.71
CA ALA A 193 -7.27 12.51 -5.64
C ALA A 193 -6.40 13.74 -5.98
N SER A 194 -6.62 14.85 -5.25
CA SER A 194 -5.74 16.02 -5.31
C SER A 194 -4.40 15.76 -4.57
N ALA A 195 -3.46 16.70 -4.72
CA ALA A 195 -2.10 16.57 -4.21
C ALA A 195 -1.92 16.73 -2.68
N SER A 196 -2.98 16.71 -1.87
CA SER A 196 -2.87 16.76 -0.41
C SER A 196 -1.95 15.64 0.13
N SER A 197 -1.11 15.97 1.13
CA SER A 197 -0.31 14.95 1.82
C SER A 197 -1.18 14.16 2.77
N THR A 198 -1.14 12.84 2.64
CA THR A 198 -1.87 11.88 3.48
C THR A 198 -0.98 11.30 4.58
N SER A 199 0.23 11.85 4.79
CA SER A 199 1.26 11.26 5.65
C SER A 199 1.09 11.60 7.14
N PHE A 200 1.35 10.61 8.00
CA PHE A 200 1.49 10.80 9.45
C PHE A 200 2.87 11.35 9.87
N VAL A 201 3.85 11.32 8.96
CA VAL A 201 5.24 11.73 9.19
C VAL A 201 5.60 12.82 8.18
N ILE A 202 6.34 13.84 8.63
CA ILE A 202 6.85 14.90 7.76
C ILE A 202 7.74 14.28 6.67
N GLU A 203 7.41 14.56 5.41
CA GLU A 203 8.11 14.08 4.23
C GLU A 203 9.38 14.93 3.99
N ASP A 204 10.53 14.30 3.79
CA ASP A 204 11.82 14.97 3.61
C ASP A 204 12.04 15.31 2.13
N THR A 205 11.71 16.53 1.73
CA THR A 205 11.74 16.97 0.33
C THR A 205 13.14 17.16 -0.25
N HIS A 206 14.20 17.20 0.58
CA HIS A 206 15.58 17.35 0.09
C HIS A 206 16.01 16.17 -0.81
N CYS A 207 15.37 15.01 -0.70
CA CYS A 207 15.62 13.90 -1.62
C CYS A 207 15.20 14.24 -3.07
N VAL A 208 14.20 15.10 -3.28
CA VAL A 208 13.80 15.56 -4.62
C VAL A 208 14.89 16.44 -5.21
N GLU A 209 15.42 17.40 -4.44
CA GLU A 209 16.57 18.21 -4.86
C GLU A 209 17.83 17.36 -5.14
N TRP A 210 17.98 16.20 -4.51
CA TRP A 210 19.05 15.26 -4.82
C TRP A 210 18.77 14.46 -6.10
N LEU A 211 17.51 14.04 -6.33
CA LEU A 211 17.06 13.37 -7.56
C LEU A 211 17.22 14.25 -8.79
N ASP A 212 16.98 15.56 -8.69
CA ASP A 212 17.19 16.55 -9.78
C ASP A 212 18.63 16.57 -10.31
N LYS A 213 19.60 16.11 -9.51
CA LYS A 213 21.02 16.07 -9.88
C LYS A 213 21.43 14.73 -10.51
N GLN A 214 20.54 13.74 -10.55
CA GLN A 214 20.83 12.39 -11.06
C GLN A 214 20.49 12.26 -12.56
N ALA A 215 21.05 11.25 -13.20
CA ALA A 215 20.71 10.95 -14.59
C ALA A 215 19.29 10.35 -14.71
N PRO A 216 18.59 10.55 -15.84
CA PRO A 216 17.30 9.90 -16.09
C PRO A 216 17.38 8.39 -15.89
N GLN A 217 16.42 7.84 -15.15
CA GLN A 217 16.27 6.41 -14.86
C GLN A 217 17.51 5.72 -14.24
N SER A 218 18.42 6.46 -13.58
CA SER A 218 19.62 5.87 -12.93
C SER A 218 19.43 5.48 -11.46
N VAL A 219 18.38 5.96 -10.79
CA VAL A 219 18.23 5.81 -9.33
C VAL A 219 17.39 4.58 -8.97
N ILE A 220 17.89 3.74 -8.07
CA ILE A 220 17.06 2.75 -7.35
C ILE A 220 16.45 3.39 -6.09
N TYR A 221 15.13 3.54 -6.04
CA TYR A 221 14.41 3.93 -4.83
C TYR A 221 14.20 2.70 -3.93
N VAL A 222 14.27 2.85 -2.60
CA VAL A 222 14.17 1.74 -1.64
C VAL A 222 13.23 2.11 -0.49
N SER A 223 12.11 1.41 -0.36
CA SER A 223 11.12 1.64 0.71
C SER A 223 10.29 0.39 1.04
N PHE A 224 10.32 0.01 2.32
CA PHE A 224 9.50 -1.07 2.89
C PHE A 224 8.27 -0.55 3.65
N GLY A 225 7.81 0.66 3.33
CA GLY A 225 6.56 1.21 3.84
C GLY A 225 6.57 1.52 5.34
N SER A 226 5.36 1.65 5.92
CA SER A 226 5.17 2.21 7.26
C SER A 226 5.35 1.24 8.42
N THR A 227 5.19 -0.07 8.21
CA THR A 227 5.06 -1.06 9.31
C THR A 227 6.19 -2.07 9.40
N ILE A 228 6.90 -2.36 8.30
CA ILE A 228 7.96 -3.37 8.30
C ILE A 228 9.13 -2.93 9.17
N THR A 229 9.67 -3.90 9.91
CA THR A 229 10.93 -3.80 10.63
C THR A 229 11.92 -4.82 10.09
N ILE A 230 13.21 -4.49 10.12
CA ILE A 230 14.33 -5.35 9.72
C ILE A 230 15.32 -5.50 10.87
N ASN A 231 16.12 -6.57 10.84
CA ASN A 231 17.19 -6.78 11.81
C ASN A 231 18.52 -6.18 11.30
N LYS A 232 19.51 -6.03 12.18
CA LYS A 232 20.80 -5.40 11.84
C LYS A 232 21.64 -6.21 10.83
N LYS A 233 21.44 -7.53 10.71
CA LYS A 233 22.09 -8.35 9.67
C LYS A 233 21.51 -7.99 8.29
N ASP A 234 20.20 -8.05 8.13
CA ASP A 234 19.54 -7.75 6.86
C ASP A 234 19.85 -6.31 6.42
N LEU A 235 19.80 -5.35 7.33
CA LEU A 235 20.21 -3.96 7.09
C LEU A 235 21.67 -3.85 6.58
N THR A 236 22.58 -4.65 7.14
CA THR A 236 23.99 -4.70 6.72
C THR A 236 24.13 -5.28 5.31
N GLU A 237 23.41 -6.36 4.99
CA GLU A 237 23.40 -6.96 3.66
C GLU A 237 22.74 -6.05 2.61
N MET A 238 21.68 -5.32 2.98
CA MET A 238 21.09 -4.26 2.16
C MET A 238 22.08 -3.15 1.84
N ALA A 239 22.74 -2.60 2.87
CA ALA A 239 23.71 -1.51 2.71
C ALA A 239 24.84 -1.93 1.77
N TRP A 240 25.48 -3.09 2.01
CA TRP A 240 26.56 -3.55 1.13
C TRP A 240 26.07 -3.95 -0.28
N GLY A 241 24.85 -4.48 -0.43
CA GLY A 241 24.27 -4.77 -1.74
C GLY A 241 23.99 -3.51 -2.57
N LEU A 242 23.48 -2.44 -1.94
CA LEU A 242 23.33 -1.12 -2.55
C LEU A 242 24.68 -0.52 -2.93
N ALA A 243 25.64 -0.52 -2.00
CA ALA A 243 26.99 0.02 -2.20
C ALA A 243 27.76 -0.68 -3.32
N ASN A 244 27.61 -2.00 -3.46
CA ASN A 244 28.24 -2.83 -4.49
C ASN A 244 27.55 -2.76 -5.85
N SER A 245 26.27 -2.38 -5.91
CA SER A 245 25.55 -2.25 -7.19
C SER A 245 26.12 -1.16 -8.10
N ASP A 246 26.93 -0.26 -7.53
CA ASP A 246 27.43 0.99 -8.07
C ASP A 246 26.37 1.91 -8.72
N GLN A 247 25.09 1.66 -8.47
CA GLN A 247 23.98 2.55 -8.86
C GLN A 247 23.80 3.69 -7.83
N PRO A 248 23.31 4.86 -8.25
CA PRO A 248 22.70 5.84 -7.35
C PRO A 248 21.45 5.27 -6.65
N PHE A 249 21.23 5.59 -5.38
CA PHE A 249 20.08 5.11 -4.62
C PHE A 249 19.48 6.15 -3.68
N LEU A 250 18.16 6.08 -3.51
CA LEU A 250 17.41 6.82 -2.49
C LEU A 250 16.73 5.83 -1.55
N TRP A 251 17.14 5.78 -0.29
CA TRP A 251 16.68 4.78 0.69
C TRP A 251 15.94 5.42 1.88
N VAL A 252 14.70 4.99 2.09
CA VAL A 252 13.92 5.35 3.28
C VAL A 252 14.28 4.42 4.44
N ILE A 253 14.92 4.98 5.47
CA ILE A 253 15.17 4.30 6.75
C ILE A 253 14.32 4.98 7.82
N ARG A 254 13.11 4.46 8.04
CA ARG A 254 12.16 5.02 9.02
C ARG A 254 12.67 4.85 10.46
N PRO A 255 12.56 5.87 11.35
CA PRO A 255 12.84 5.70 12.77
C PRO A 255 12.08 4.51 13.38
N GLY A 256 12.78 3.65 14.12
CA GLY A 256 12.22 2.42 14.68
C GLY A 256 11.89 1.33 13.65
N SER A 257 12.40 1.40 12.41
CA SER A 257 12.33 0.28 11.45
C SER A 257 13.45 -0.75 11.61
N VAL A 258 14.44 -0.51 12.48
CA VAL A 258 15.54 -1.44 12.75
C VAL A 258 15.46 -1.91 14.20
N HIS A 259 15.48 -3.22 14.44
CA HIS A 259 15.48 -3.77 15.79
C HIS A 259 16.83 -3.57 16.50
N GLY A 260 16.80 -2.92 17.66
CA GLY A 260 17.93 -2.89 18.61
C GLY A 260 19.06 -1.92 18.27
N SER A 261 18.79 -0.79 17.60
CA SER A 261 19.77 0.28 17.39
C SER A 261 19.08 1.64 17.27
N GLU A 262 19.73 2.70 17.76
CA GLU A 262 19.32 4.08 17.52
C GLU A 262 19.67 4.52 16.10
N PHE A 263 19.02 5.59 15.60
CA PHE A 263 19.17 6.02 14.20
C PHE A 263 20.62 6.38 13.79
N ALA A 264 21.44 6.80 14.75
CA ALA A 264 22.85 7.17 14.52
C ALA A 264 23.82 5.98 14.36
N GLU A 265 23.40 4.75 14.66
CA GLU A 265 24.27 3.55 14.65
C GLU A 265 23.81 2.47 13.65
N LEU A 266 22.99 2.87 12.67
CA LEU A 266 22.32 1.93 11.76
C LEU A 266 23.23 1.41 10.64
N LEU A 267 23.98 2.28 9.99
CA LEU A 267 24.76 1.94 8.79
C LEU A 267 26.11 1.31 9.15
N PRO A 268 26.66 0.42 8.31
CA PRO A 268 27.97 -0.17 8.54
C PRO A 268 29.10 0.88 8.55
N GLU A 269 30.18 0.61 9.29
CA GLU A 269 31.41 1.41 9.23
C GLU A 269 31.94 1.49 7.79
N SER A 270 32.49 2.65 7.41
CA SER A 270 32.95 2.97 6.04
C SER A 270 31.86 2.94 4.94
N PHE A 271 30.57 2.71 5.25
CA PHE A 271 29.51 2.68 4.24
C PHE A 271 29.34 4.02 3.53
N GLU A 272 29.25 5.13 4.29
CA GLU A 272 29.07 6.48 3.74
C GLU A 272 30.24 6.88 2.82
N GLU A 273 31.48 6.52 3.19
CA GLU A 273 32.68 6.73 2.35
C GLU A 273 32.64 5.92 1.05
N LYS A 274 32.15 4.67 1.08
CA LYS A 274 32.04 3.80 -0.12
C LYS A 274 30.92 4.23 -1.07
N VAL A 275 29.85 4.87 -0.59
CA VAL A 275 28.75 5.34 -1.45
C VAL A 275 28.97 6.77 -1.95
N GLY A 276 29.47 7.66 -1.08
CA GLY A 276 29.58 9.09 -1.37
C GLY A 276 28.26 9.70 -1.83
N GLU A 277 28.33 10.67 -2.74
CA GLU A 277 27.17 11.43 -3.25
C GLU A 277 26.13 10.56 -4.01
N ARG A 278 26.43 9.28 -4.29
CA ARG A 278 25.51 8.32 -4.92
C ARG A 278 24.39 7.83 -4.00
N GLY A 279 24.55 7.99 -2.69
CA GLY A 279 23.56 7.56 -1.70
C GLY A 279 22.81 8.75 -1.12
N CYS A 280 21.47 8.74 -1.20
CA CYS A 280 20.61 9.60 -0.40
C CYS A 280 19.82 8.74 0.58
N ILE A 281 19.81 9.11 1.86
CA ILE A 281 19.10 8.38 2.92
C ILE A 281 18.23 9.37 3.70
N VAL A 282 16.94 9.08 3.76
CA VAL A 282 15.94 9.93 4.44
C VAL A 282 15.10 9.11 5.41
N LYS A 283 14.52 9.79 6.41
CA LYS A 283 13.65 9.16 7.41
C LYS A 283 12.26 8.83 6.86
N TRP A 284 11.80 9.64 5.90
CA TRP A 284 10.52 9.50 5.23
C TRP A 284 10.55 10.32 3.93
N ALA A 285 10.05 9.80 2.81
CA ALA A 285 10.11 10.45 1.50
C ALA A 285 8.71 10.74 0.94
N PRO A 286 8.53 11.79 0.11
CA PRO A 286 7.30 12.03 -0.63
C PRO A 286 7.15 11.00 -1.77
N GLN A 287 6.81 9.76 -1.41
CA GLN A 287 6.95 8.59 -2.30
C GLN A 287 6.24 8.72 -3.66
N LYS A 288 5.07 9.38 -3.70
CA LYS A 288 4.34 9.66 -4.94
C LYS A 288 5.15 10.52 -5.92
N GLU A 289 5.85 11.53 -5.40
CA GLU A 289 6.67 12.46 -6.18
C GLU A 289 7.99 11.79 -6.59
N VAL A 290 8.62 11.05 -5.67
CA VAL A 290 9.82 10.24 -5.95
C VAL A 290 9.57 9.25 -7.08
N LEU A 291 8.48 8.48 -7.05
CA LEU A 291 8.17 7.49 -8.09
C LEU A 291 7.76 8.12 -9.44
N ALA A 292 7.28 9.37 -9.44
CA ALA A 292 7.01 10.13 -10.65
C ALA A 292 8.26 10.85 -11.21
N HIS A 293 9.36 10.93 -10.44
CA HIS A 293 10.56 11.67 -10.83
C HIS A 293 11.37 10.92 -11.90
N GLY A 294 11.73 11.64 -12.98
CA GLY A 294 12.38 11.05 -14.15
C GLY A 294 13.75 10.40 -13.91
N ALA A 295 14.40 10.66 -12.78
CA ALA A 295 15.64 9.99 -12.37
C ALA A 295 15.42 8.57 -11.80
N VAL A 296 14.22 8.23 -11.33
CA VAL A 296 13.97 6.90 -10.73
C VAL A 296 13.84 5.83 -11.81
N GLY A 297 14.79 4.90 -11.82
CA GLY A 297 14.87 3.78 -12.75
C GLY A 297 14.31 2.47 -12.20
N GLY A 298 14.09 2.36 -10.89
CA GLY A 298 13.52 1.18 -10.27
C GLY A 298 13.14 1.41 -8.82
N PHE A 299 12.30 0.52 -8.27
CA PHE A 299 11.87 0.60 -6.88
C PHE A 299 12.02 -0.75 -6.17
N TRP A 300 12.92 -0.82 -5.20
CA TRP A 300 13.00 -1.94 -4.26
C TRP A 300 11.92 -1.80 -3.19
N SER A 301 10.90 -2.65 -3.29
CA SER A 301 9.62 -2.51 -2.59
C SER A 301 9.25 -3.76 -1.81
N HIS A 302 8.58 -3.52 -0.67
CA HIS A 302 7.87 -4.55 0.09
C HIS A 302 6.57 -5.04 -0.59
N CYS A 303 6.18 -4.42 -1.70
CA CYS A 303 5.03 -4.80 -2.53
C CYS A 303 3.64 -4.68 -1.86
N GLY A 304 3.50 -3.88 -0.80
CA GLY A 304 2.18 -3.51 -0.26
C GLY A 304 1.38 -2.70 -1.29
N TRP A 305 0.08 -2.99 -1.40
CA TRP A 305 -0.73 -2.63 -2.58
C TRP A 305 -0.64 -1.17 -3.06
N ASN A 306 -0.69 -0.18 -2.16
CA ASN A 306 -0.59 1.23 -2.55
C ASN A 306 0.74 1.54 -3.27
N SER A 307 1.85 1.04 -2.75
CA SER A 307 3.19 1.25 -3.32
C SER A 307 3.39 0.47 -4.61
N THR A 308 2.76 -0.70 -4.73
CA THR A 308 2.67 -1.44 -6.00
C THR A 308 1.95 -0.62 -7.07
N LEU A 309 0.76 -0.08 -6.73
CA LEU A 309 0.00 0.79 -7.64
C LEU A 309 0.77 2.05 -8.04
N GLU A 310 1.41 2.73 -7.09
CA GLU A 310 2.22 3.93 -7.36
C GLU A 310 3.34 3.62 -8.39
N SER A 311 4.09 2.55 -8.18
CA SER A 311 5.19 2.15 -9.08
C SER A 311 4.72 1.88 -10.52
N ILE A 312 3.67 1.06 -10.69
CA ILE A 312 3.17 0.70 -12.02
C ILE A 312 2.37 1.83 -12.69
N SER A 313 1.82 2.76 -11.90
CA SER A 313 1.16 3.98 -12.41
C SER A 313 2.15 5.04 -12.88
N GLU A 314 3.43 4.92 -12.51
CA GLU A 314 4.51 5.77 -13.01
C GLU A 314 5.47 5.09 -14.00
N GLY A 315 5.35 3.77 -14.20
CA GLY A 315 6.15 3.00 -15.15
C GLY A 315 7.48 2.50 -14.58
N VAL A 316 7.63 2.55 -13.25
CA VAL A 316 8.83 2.12 -12.53
C VAL A 316 8.76 0.61 -12.26
N PRO A 317 9.69 -0.21 -12.80
CA PRO A 317 9.77 -1.64 -12.49
C PRO A 317 10.41 -1.87 -11.12
N MET A 318 10.23 -3.05 -10.52
CA MET A 318 10.55 -3.26 -9.10
C MET A 318 11.60 -4.34 -8.80
N VAL A 319 12.28 -4.21 -7.65
CA VAL A 319 12.86 -5.35 -6.93
C VAL A 319 11.86 -5.70 -5.83
N CYS A 320 11.35 -6.93 -5.80
CA CYS A 320 10.26 -7.31 -4.91
C CYS A 320 10.78 -8.08 -3.69
N ARG A 321 10.47 -7.61 -2.48
CA ARG A 321 10.80 -8.28 -1.23
C ARG A 321 9.58 -8.34 -0.30
N PRO A 322 8.65 -9.28 -0.48
CA PRO A 322 7.47 -9.40 0.37
C PRO A 322 7.81 -9.96 1.76
N TYR A 323 7.05 -9.54 2.77
CA TYR A 323 7.17 -10.00 4.17
C TYR A 323 5.89 -10.71 4.64
N PHE A 324 4.73 -10.05 4.57
CA PHE A 324 3.47 -10.54 5.15
C PHE A 324 2.22 -10.09 4.37
N PHE A 325 1.07 -10.70 4.66
CA PHE A 325 -0.23 -10.42 4.03
C PHE A 325 -0.18 -10.43 2.48
N ASP A 326 -0.89 -9.49 1.84
CA ASP A 326 -1.06 -9.32 0.40
C ASP A 326 0.27 -9.22 -0.38
N GLN A 327 1.36 -8.83 0.26
CA GLN A 327 2.66 -8.57 -0.38
C GLN A 327 3.16 -9.74 -1.22
N LYS A 328 2.94 -10.98 -0.76
CA LYS A 328 3.32 -12.20 -1.50
C LYS A 328 2.44 -12.42 -2.74
N VAL A 329 1.12 -12.21 -2.60
CA VAL A 329 0.15 -12.23 -3.71
C VAL A 329 0.54 -11.17 -4.77
N ASN A 330 0.81 -9.95 -4.33
CA ASN A 330 1.19 -8.84 -5.20
C ASN A 330 2.50 -9.13 -5.95
N THR A 331 3.52 -9.62 -5.25
CA THR A 331 4.81 -10.06 -5.83
C THR A 331 4.61 -11.17 -6.86
N ARG A 332 3.68 -12.10 -6.61
CA ARG A 332 3.38 -13.19 -7.53
C ARG A 332 2.69 -12.72 -8.82
N TYR A 333 1.80 -11.73 -8.75
CA TYR A 333 1.22 -11.09 -9.93
C TYR A 333 2.24 -10.26 -10.73
N LEU A 334 3.04 -9.45 -10.02
CA LEU A 334 4.14 -8.65 -10.59
C LEU A 334 5.09 -9.51 -11.44
N SER A 335 5.44 -10.70 -10.93
CA SER A 335 6.44 -11.58 -11.54
C SER A 335 5.88 -12.54 -12.59
N SER A 336 4.68 -13.08 -12.37
CA SER A 336 4.12 -14.16 -13.20
C SER A 336 3.27 -13.65 -14.35
N GLU A 337 2.40 -12.66 -14.08
CA GLU A 337 1.47 -12.11 -15.06
C GLU A 337 2.08 -10.87 -15.75
N TRP A 338 2.49 -9.88 -14.95
CA TRP A 338 2.86 -8.56 -15.48
C TRP A 338 4.33 -8.50 -15.95
N LYS A 339 5.22 -9.25 -15.31
CA LYS A 339 6.65 -9.41 -15.62
C LYS A 339 7.43 -8.09 -15.57
N VAL A 340 7.17 -7.31 -14.52
CA VAL A 340 7.71 -5.96 -14.27
C VAL A 340 8.66 -5.89 -13.05
N ASP A 341 9.08 -7.03 -12.49
CA ASP A 341 9.95 -7.06 -11.32
C ASP A 341 11.05 -8.14 -11.34
N ARG A 342 11.90 -8.08 -10.30
CA ARG A 342 12.74 -9.18 -9.82
C ARG A 342 12.49 -9.45 -8.32
N GLU A 343 11.82 -10.56 -8.00
CA GLU A 343 11.69 -11.08 -6.63
C GLU A 343 13.06 -11.47 -6.02
N LEU A 344 13.24 -11.10 -4.74
CA LEU A 344 14.29 -11.55 -3.82
C LEU A 344 13.68 -12.50 -2.79
N GLU A 345 13.69 -13.80 -3.12
CA GLU A 345 13.26 -14.88 -2.23
C GLU A 345 14.22 -15.06 -1.02
N ASP A 346 13.80 -15.85 -0.02
CA ASP A 346 14.61 -16.39 1.08
C ASP A 346 15.44 -15.37 1.92
N VAL A 347 16.76 -15.55 2.07
CA VAL A 347 17.62 -14.73 2.95
C VAL A 347 18.22 -13.57 2.16
N LEU A 348 18.21 -12.36 2.75
CA LEU A 348 18.86 -11.21 2.15
C LEU A 348 20.39 -11.35 2.26
N GLU A 349 21.05 -11.50 1.12
CA GLU A 349 22.51 -11.50 0.99
C GLU A 349 22.94 -10.42 0.00
N ARG A 350 23.99 -9.64 0.34
CA ARG A 350 24.48 -8.50 -0.45
C ARG A 350 24.73 -8.83 -1.92
N GLY A 351 25.17 -10.05 -2.22
CA GLY A 351 25.44 -10.50 -3.59
C GLY A 351 24.19 -10.72 -4.44
N GLU A 352 23.10 -11.24 -3.87
CA GLU A 352 21.81 -11.34 -4.59
C GLU A 352 21.13 -9.97 -4.74
N ILE A 353 21.30 -9.10 -3.73
CA ILE A 353 20.81 -7.71 -3.78
C ILE A 353 21.53 -6.94 -4.89
N GLU A 354 22.86 -7.01 -4.96
CA GLU A 354 23.66 -6.43 -6.04
C GLU A 354 23.19 -6.95 -7.41
N ARG A 355 23.05 -8.28 -7.56
CA ARG A 355 22.56 -8.92 -8.78
C ARG A 355 21.17 -8.44 -9.17
N ALA A 356 20.22 -8.36 -8.23
CA ALA A 356 18.85 -7.94 -8.51
C ALA A 356 18.78 -6.46 -8.95
N ILE A 357 19.50 -5.56 -8.26
CA ILE A 357 19.56 -4.15 -8.61
C ILE A 357 20.19 -3.97 -9.99
N ARG A 358 21.37 -4.56 -10.25
CA ARG A 358 22.04 -4.43 -11.55
C ARG A 358 21.24 -5.04 -12.70
N ARG A 359 20.52 -6.15 -12.45
CA ARG A 359 19.61 -6.77 -13.43
C ARG A 359 18.38 -5.91 -13.77
N LEU A 360 17.90 -5.10 -12.83
CA LEU A 360 16.79 -4.17 -13.03
C LEU A 360 17.23 -2.85 -13.69
N MET A 361 18.42 -2.36 -13.34
CA MET A 361 18.89 -1.01 -13.70
C MET A 361 19.80 -1.00 -14.94
N VAL A 362 20.54 -2.07 -15.21
CA VAL A 362 21.62 -2.10 -16.22
C VAL A 362 21.40 -3.18 -17.29
N ASP A 363 20.94 -4.37 -16.92
CA ASP A 363 20.74 -5.46 -17.88
C ASP A 363 19.55 -5.21 -18.83
N LYS A 364 19.63 -5.76 -20.06
CA LYS A 364 18.53 -5.76 -21.04
C LYS A 364 17.18 -6.25 -20.47
N GLN A 365 17.22 -7.13 -19.48
CA GLN A 365 16.02 -7.68 -18.86
C GLN A 365 15.28 -6.63 -18.00
N GLY A 366 16.01 -5.71 -17.36
CA GLY A 366 15.44 -4.54 -16.68
C GLY A 366 14.78 -3.57 -17.67
N GLU A 367 15.37 -3.37 -18.85
CA GLU A 367 14.75 -2.60 -19.93
C GLU A 367 13.48 -3.29 -20.46
N GLU A 368 13.49 -4.62 -20.62
CA GLU A 368 12.28 -5.38 -20.94
C GLU A 368 11.20 -5.33 -19.83
N MET A 369 11.56 -5.11 -18.56
CA MET A 369 10.61 -4.86 -17.46
C MET A 369 10.06 -3.42 -17.53
N ARG A 370 10.93 -2.43 -17.75
CA ARG A 370 10.61 -1.00 -17.91
C ARG A 370 9.62 -0.76 -19.05
N GLN A 371 9.82 -1.40 -20.20
CA GLN A 371 8.89 -1.32 -21.34
C GLN A 371 7.50 -1.87 -20.99
N LYS A 372 7.43 -2.98 -20.24
CA LYS A 372 6.15 -3.53 -19.76
C LYS A 372 5.47 -2.60 -18.75
N ALA A 373 6.23 -2.05 -17.81
CA ALA A 373 5.73 -1.12 -16.80
C ALA A 373 5.20 0.18 -17.44
N ASN A 374 5.88 0.75 -18.43
CA ASN A 374 5.38 1.88 -19.21
C ASN A 374 4.08 1.55 -19.98
N ASN A 375 3.97 0.35 -20.57
CA ASN A 375 2.72 -0.11 -21.18
C ASN A 375 1.59 -0.38 -20.15
N MET A 376 1.92 -0.68 -18.89
CA MET A 376 0.92 -0.70 -17.81
C MET A 376 0.48 0.72 -17.44
N LYS A 377 1.42 1.65 -17.25
CA LYS A 377 1.16 3.07 -16.98
C LYS A 377 0.14 3.66 -17.96
N SER A 378 0.39 3.56 -19.27
CA SER A 378 -0.53 4.13 -20.28
C SER A 378 -1.94 3.51 -20.27
N LYS A 379 -2.09 2.25 -19.85
CA LYS A 379 -3.41 1.60 -19.71
C LYS A 379 -4.12 1.99 -18.41
N ILE A 380 -3.37 2.13 -17.31
CA ILE A 380 -3.89 2.64 -16.04
C ILE A 380 -4.36 4.09 -16.22
N GLU A 381 -3.58 4.92 -16.92
CA GLU A 381 -3.94 6.29 -17.31
C GLU A 381 -5.21 6.31 -18.17
N ALA A 382 -5.36 5.40 -19.14
CA ALA A 382 -6.59 5.23 -19.91
C ALA A 382 -7.82 4.83 -19.06
N CYS A 383 -7.64 4.12 -17.94
CA CYS A 383 -8.74 3.77 -17.02
C CYS A 383 -9.25 4.96 -16.19
N VAL A 384 -8.37 5.90 -15.82
CA VAL A 384 -8.73 7.09 -15.00
C VAL A 384 -9.17 8.32 -15.80
N LEU A 385 -8.78 8.41 -17.08
CA LEU A 385 -9.22 9.48 -17.98
C LEU A 385 -10.74 9.43 -18.25
N LYS A 386 -11.30 10.57 -18.69
CA LYS A 386 -12.74 10.70 -18.98
C LYS A 386 -13.18 9.69 -20.05
N GLY A 387 -14.03 8.75 -19.66
CA GLY A 387 -14.49 7.64 -20.51
C GLY A 387 -13.79 6.30 -20.23
N GLY A 388 -12.76 6.28 -19.40
CA GLY A 388 -12.14 5.07 -18.85
C GLY A 388 -13.01 4.35 -17.82
N SER A 389 -12.69 3.08 -17.55
CA SER A 389 -13.49 2.21 -16.67
C SER A 389 -13.58 2.71 -15.23
N SER A 390 -12.48 3.18 -14.64
CA SER A 390 -12.49 3.70 -13.26
C SER A 390 -13.12 5.09 -13.16
N TYR A 391 -13.04 5.91 -14.21
CA TYR A 391 -13.82 7.15 -14.31
C TYR A 391 -15.33 6.89 -14.37
N GLY A 392 -15.76 5.89 -15.14
CA GLY A 392 -17.15 5.42 -15.19
C GLY A 392 -17.62 4.86 -13.86
N SER A 393 -16.84 3.95 -13.27
CA SER A 393 -17.14 3.35 -11.97
C SER A 393 -17.26 4.36 -10.83
N LEU A 394 -16.55 5.49 -10.89
CA LEU A 394 -16.69 6.59 -9.93
C LEU A 394 -18.02 7.34 -10.11
N ILE A 395 -18.48 7.53 -11.35
CA ILE A 395 -19.80 8.13 -11.64
C ILE A 395 -20.93 7.20 -11.19
N ASP A 396 -20.76 5.88 -11.31
CA ASP A 396 -21.77 4.93 -10.86
C ASP A 396 -21.78 4.76 -9.33
N LEU A 397 -20.62 4.87 -8.66
CA LEU A 397 -20.54 5.00 -7.21
C LEU A 397 -21.24 6.28 -6.70
N GLU A 398 -21.04 7.41 -7.37
CA GLU A 398 -21.71 8.69 -7.05
C GLU A 398 -23.24 8.55 -7.11
N LYS A 399 -23.78 7.97 -8.19
CA LYS A 399 -25.22 7.65 -8.30
C LYS A 399 -25.69 6.69 -7.19
N PHE A 400 -24.89 5.68 -6.88
CA PHE A 400 -25.22 4.68 -5.86
C PHE A 400 -25.34 5.30 -4.47
N ILE A 401 -24.38 6.13 -4.04
CA ILE A 401 -24.44 6.85 -2.76
C ILE A 401 -25.66 7.80 -2.72
N LEU A 402 -26.01 8.44 -3.85
CA LEU A 402 -27.20 9.30 -3.93
C LEU A 402 -28.53 8.54 -3.85
N SER A 403 -28.54 7.23 -4.15
CA SER A 403 -29.75 6.40 -4.23
C SER A 403 -30.29 5.89 -2.89
N PHE A 404 -29.50 5.96 -1.81
CA PHE A 404 -29.96 5.65 -0.46
C PHE A 404 -31.11 6.60 -0.04
N PRO A 405 -32.01 6.21 0.88
CA PRO A 405 -33.00 7.15 1.43
C PRO A 405 -32.33 8.35 2.12
N THR A 406 -33.05 9.47 2.21
CA THR A 406 -32.67 10.69 2.95
C THR A 406 -33.25 10.68 4.36
#